data_AF-A0A955PCY4-F1
#
_entry.id   AF-A0A955PCY4-F1
#
_cell.length_a   1.000
_cell.length_b   1.000
_cell.length_c   1.000
_cell.angle_alpha   90.00
_cell.angle_beta   90.00
_cell.angle_gamma   90.00
#
_symmetry.space_group_name_H-M   'P 1'
#
loop_
_entity.id
_entity.type
_entity.pdbx_description
1 polymer ?
#
loop_
_entity_poly.entity_id
_entity_poly.type
_entity_poly.pdbx_seq_one_letter_code
_entity_poly.pdbx_strand_id
1 'polypeptide(L)'
;DAILRQETDGRKSIDDFCQAFFGRKEEGQRILPFEVDEVFENLNDLAEYDWRAFILGWVNDPHESMPLDFVNRLGYKLAYESEPTEYLKENQKDGKYIAAPDSLGVYFSEDGAITGVVPGSVADDSGLSDGMKVLAINDRKFSRERVDDALSDS
;
A
#
# COMPACT_ATOMS: atom_id res chain seq x y z
N ASP A 1 -11.09 7.50 8.24
CA ASP A 1 -10.77 8.95 8.24
C ASP A 1 -11.62 9.73 7.25
N ALA A 2 -11.48 9.48 5.94
CA ALA A 2 -12.21 10.22 4.90
C ALA A 2 -13.72 10.35 5.14
N ILE A 3 -14.40 9.26 5.54
CA ILE A 3 -15.82 9.26 5.88
C ILE A 3 -16.11 10.17 7.07
N LEU A 4 -15.37 10.06 8.18
CA LEU A 4 -15.55 10.92 9.37
C LEU A 4 -15.43 12.40 9.01
N ARG A 5 -14.41 12.76 8.22
CA ARG A 5 -14.23 14.15 7.77
C ARG A 5 -15.39 14.59 6.89
N GLN A 6 -15.86 13.75 5.98
CA GLN A 6 -16.98 14.09 5.10
C GLN A 6 -18.29 14.27 5.88
N GLU A 7 -18.67 13.31 6.73
CA GLU A 7 -19.93 13.33 7.48
C GLU A 7 -19.98 14.45 8.55
N THR A 8 -18.82 15.03 8.89
CA THR A 8 -18.72 16.06 9.93
C THR A 8 -18.20 17.40 9.41
N ASP A 9 -18.19 17.63 8.10
CA ASP A 9 -17.63 18.84 7.46
C ASP A 9 -16.20 19.18 7.95
N GLY A 10 -15.38 18.14 8.14
CA GLY A 10 -14.00 18.23 8.60
C GLY A 10 -13.83 18.46 10.10
N ARG A 11 -14.91 18.49 10.89
CA ARG A 11 -14.84 18.69 12.34
C ARG A 11 -14.28 17.50 13.10
N LYS A 12 -14.42 16.28 12.56
CA LYS A 12 -13.95 15.03 13.15
C LYS A 12 -13.04 14.26 12.20
N SER A 13 -12.05 13.57 12.77
CA SER A 13 -11.12 12.68 12.06
C SER A 13 -10.96 11.34 12.79
N ILE A 14 -10.16 10.46 12.23
CA ILE A 14 -9.73 9.24 12.92
C ILE A 14 -8.96 9.53 14.21
N ASP A 15 -8.38 10.72 14.37
CA ASP A 15 -7.69 11.11 15.60
C ASP A 15 -8.68 11.32 16.74
N ASP A 16 -9.87 11.87 16.47
CA ASP A 16 -10.96 11.94 17.47
C ASP A 16 -11.36 10.54 17.95
N PHE A 17 -11.44 9.57 17.02
CA PHE A 17 -11.69 8.17 17.37
C PHE A 17 -10.56 7.62 18.23
N CYS A 18 -9.30 7.80 17.83
CA CYS A 18 -8.15 7.34 18.58
C CYS A 18 -8.11 7.94 20.00
N GLN A 19 -8.45 9.23 20.14
CA GLN A 19 -8.51 9.89 21.43
C GLN A 19 -9.63 9.31 22.31
N ALA A 20 -10.82 9.10 21.76
CA ALA A 20 -11.94 8.53 22.50
C ALA A 20 -11.68 7.07 22.91
N PHE A 21 -11.15 6.27 21.99
CA PHE A 21 -10.98 4.83 22.16
C PHE A 21 -9.73 4.46 22.97
N PHE A 22 -8.55 4.97 22.57
CA PHE A 22 -7.29 4.66 23.25
C PHE A 22 -7.00 5.57 24.46
N GLY A 23 -7.69 6.71 24.57
CA GLY A 23 -7.56 7.62 25.72
C GLY A 23 -8.29 7.16 26.98
N ARG A 24 -9.03 6.04 26.92
CA ARG A 24 -9.74 5.46 28.07
C ARG A 24 -8.76 5.10 29.18
N LYS A 25 -9.13 5.44 30.42
CA LYS A 25 -8.40 5.06 31.63
C LYS A 25 -9.39 4.50 32.64
N GLU A 26 -9.08 3.35 33.22
CA GLU A 26 -9.81 2.78 34.34
C GLU A 26 -8.84 2.59 35.51
N GLU A 27 -9.21 3.09 36.68
CA GLU A 27 -8.33 3.09 37.85
C GLU A 27 -7.99 1.66 38.27
N GLY A 28 -6.70 1.38 38.43
CA GLY A 28 -6.21 0.05 38.81
C GLY A 28 -6.11 -0.96 37.67
N GLN A 29 -6.56 -0.63 36.45
CA GLN A 29 -6.44 -1.52 35.29
C GLN A 29 -5.23 -1.15 34.42
N ARG A 30 -4.39 -2.15 34.11
CA ARG A 30 -3.24 -2.01 33.20
C ARG A 30 -3.58 -2.35 31.74
N ILE A 31 -4.63 -3.14 31.52
CA ILE A 31 -5.06 -3.61 30.20
C ILE A 31 -6.57 -3.37 30.16
N LEU A 32 -7.03 -2.68 29.12
CA LEU A 32 -8.45 -2.48 28.85
C LEU A 32 -8.81 -3.30 27.62
N PRO A 33 -9.45 -4.48 27.78
CA PRO A 33 -9.98 -5.21 26.64
C PRO A 33 -11.15 -4.44 26.01
N PHE A 34 -11.46 -4.78 24.77
CA PHE A 34 -12.63 -4.26 24.08
C PHE A 34 -13.27 -5.36 23.22
N GLU A 35 -14.57 -5.25 23.01
CA GLU A 35 -15.30 -6.02 22.02
C GLU A 35 -15.37 -5.24 20.69
N VAL A 36 -15.45 -5.94 19.56
CA VAL A 36 -15.49 -5.29 18.24
C VAL A 36 -16.68 -4.33 18.10
N ASP A 37 -17.80 -4.63 18.78
CA ASP A 37 -18.97 -3.76 18.78
C ASP A 37 -18.68 -2.38 19.40
N GLU A 38 -17.78 -2.30 20.40
CA GLU A 38 -17.36 -1.03 20.97
C GLU A 38 -16.64 -0.15 19.93
N VAL A 39 -15.92 -0.74 18.96
CA VAL A 39 -15.30 0.03 17.87
C VAL A 39 -16.36 0.70 17.01
N PHE A 40 -17.43 -0.03 16.66
CA PHE A 40 -18.52 0.50 15.84
C PHE A 40 -19.31 1.58 16.60
N GLU A 41 -19.59 1.36 17.88
CA GLU A 41 -20.26 2.34 18.74
C GLU A 41 -19.45 3.64 18.85
N ASN A 42 -18.15 3.55 19.14
CA ASN A 42 -17.27 4.72 19.26
C ASN A 42 -17.16 5.49 17.93
N LEU A 43 -17.19 4.81 16.78
CA LEU A 43 -17.22 5.49 15.48
C LEU A 43 -18.58 6.16 15.23
N ASN A 44 -19.67 5.49 15.59
CA ASN A 44 -21.02 6.00 15.41
C ASN A 44 -21.29 7.24 16.29
N ASP A 45 -20.67 7.33 17.46
CA ASP A 45 -20.70 8.51 18.33
C ASP A 45 -20.04 9.76 17.68
N LEU A 46 -19.12 9.56 16.74
CA LEU A 46 -18.47 10.66 16.01
C LEU A 46 -19.26 11.10 14.78
N ALA A 47 -19.81 10.13 14.05
CA ALA A 47 -20.66 10.35 12.89
C ALA A 47 -21.55 9.12 12.65
N GLU A 48 -22.85 9.35 12.43
CA GLU A 48 -23.77 8.28 12.05
C GLU A 48 -23.41 7.73 10.67
N TYR A 49 -23.05 6.46 10.61
CA TYR A 49 -22.72 5.74 9.39
C TYR A 49 -22.78 4.23 9.67
N ASP A 50 -22.97 3.41 8.64
CA ASP A 50 -22.96 1.94 8.80
C ASP A 50 -21.50 1.42 8.92
N TRP A 51 -20.86 1.77 10.04
CA TRP A 51 -19.48 1.40 10.34
C TRP A 51 -19.27 -0.10 10.41
N ARG A 52 -20.28 -0.83 10.88
CA ARG A 52 -20.25 -2.29 10.95
C ARG A 52 -20.17 -2.88 9.56
N ALA A 53 -21.11 -2.56 8.66
CA ALA A 53 -21.09 -3.10 7.31
C ALA A 53 -19.83 -2.67 6.55
N PHE A 54 -19.42 -1.41 6.70
CA PHE A 54 -18.22 -0.89 6.04
C PHE A 54 -16.95 -1.62 6.47
N ILE A 55 -16.67 -1.70 7.78
CA ILE A 55 -15.43 -2.33 8.28
C ILE A 55 -15.46 -3.83 8.03
N LEU A 56 -16.59 -4.50 8.27
CA LEU A 56 -16.67 -5.95 8.06
C LEU A 56 -16.59 -6.33 6.59
N GLY A 57 -17.12 -5.51 5.68
CA GLY A 57 -16.91 -5.69 4.24
C GLY A 57 -15.42 -5.65 3.91
N TRP A 58 -14.72 -4.63 4.42
CA TRP A 58 -13.26 -4.48 4.24
C TRP A 58 -12.40 -5.60 4.83
N VAL A 59 -12.82 -6.17 5.96
CA VAL A 59 -12.05 -7.17 6.69
C VAL A 59 -12.33 -8.59 6.21
N ASN A 60 -13.58 -8.90 5.87
CA ASN A 60 -14.01 -10.27 5.58
C ASN A 60 -14.01 -10.61 4.09
N ASP A 61 -14.14 -9.61 3.21
CA ASP A 61 -14.32 -9.85 1.79
C ASP A 61 -13.02 -9.60 1.00
N PRO A 62 -12.73 -10.41 -0.04
CA PRO A 62 -11.69 -10.08 -0.99
C PRO A 62 -12.13 -8.89 -1.84
N HIS A 63 -11.24 -7.91 -1.98
CA HIS A 63 -11.48 -6.74 -2.83
C HIS A 63 -10.64 -6.82 -4.09
N GLU A 64 -11.31 -6.81 -5.25
CA GLU A 64 -10.63 -6.81 -6.56
C GLU A 64 -9.84 -5.51 -6.80
N SER A 65 -10.25 -4.42 -6.16
CA SER A 65 -9.55 -3.14 -6.26
C SER A 65 -9.73 -2.30 -5.00
N MET A 66 -8.78 -1.42 -4.75
CA MET A 66 -8.90 -0.37 -3.75
C MET A 66 -9.73 0.78 -4.35
N PRO A 67 -10.83 1.23 -3.72
CA PRO A 67 -11.56 2.40 -4.19
C PRO A 67 -10.68 3.63 -3.91
N LEU A 68 -10.30 4.34 -4.97
CA LEU A 68 -9.35 5.46 -4.89
C LEU A 68 -10.04 6.80 -4.61
N ASP A 69 -11.36 6.82 -4.47
CA ASP A 69 -12.14 8.03 -4.21
C ASP A 69 -11.80 8.65 -2.86
N PHE A 70 -11.35 7.86 -1.86
CA PHE A 70 -10.92 8.40 -0.57
C PHE A 70 -9.77 9.40 -0.71
N VAL A 71 -8.90 9.26 -1.70
CA VAL A 71 -7.78 10.18 -1.94
C VAL A 71 -8.32 11.59 -2.18
N ASN A 72 -9.35 11.71 -3.02
CA ASN A 72 -10.03 12.98 -3.30
C ASN A 72 -10.80 13.49 -2.08
N ARG A 73 -11.46 12.59 -1.33
CA ARG A 73 -12.16 12.96 -0.08
C ARG A 73 -11.22 13.54 0.99
N LEU A 74 -9.95 13.15 0.96
CA LEU A 74 -8.89 13.69 1.83
C LEU A 74 -8.21 14.94 1.25
N GLY A 75 -8.67 15.45 0.10
CA GLY A 75 -8.13 16.65 -0.53
C GLY A 75 -6.86 16.41 -1.37
N TYR A 76 -6.51 15.16 -1.63
CA TYR A 76 -5.39 14.80 -2.51
C TYR A 76 -5.89 14.48 -3.92
N LYS A 77 -5.01 14.59 -4.91
CA LYS A 77 -5.26 14.13 -6.28
C LYS A 77 -4.28 13.01 -6.60
N LEU A 78 -4.80 11.91 -7.12
CA LEU A 78 -3.97 10.85 -7.68
C LEU A 78 -3.59 11.17 -9.13
N ALA A 79 -2.31 11.00 -9.45
CA ALA A 79 -1.78 11.13 -10.81
C ALA A 79 -0.86 9.94 -11.07
N TYR A 80 -0.82 9.51 -12.33
CA TYR A 80 0.04 8.43 -12.81
C TYR A 80 1.04 9.03 -13.78
N GLU A 81 2.30 8.64 -13.62
CA GLU A 81 3.41 9.09 -14.46
C GLU A 81 4.14 7.85 -14.99
N SER A 82 4.72 7.96 -16.17
CA SER A 82 5.53 6.88 -16.76
C SER A 82 6.93 6.79 -16.18
N GLU A 83 7.39 7.83 -15.47
CA GLU A 83 8.70 7.86 -14.85
C GLU A 83 8.62 7.67 -13.33
N PRO A 84 9.57 6.95 -12.72
CA PRO A 84 9.65 6.84 -11.26
C PRO A 84 9.79 8.20 -10.59
N THR A 85 9.12 8.39 -9.45
CA THR A 85 9.30 9.58 -8.62
C THR A 85 10.71 9.62 -8.03
N GLU A 86 11.21 10.81 -7.69
CA GLU A 86 12.53 10.95 -7.03
C GLU A 86 12.60 10.14 -5.73
N TYR A 87 11.51 10.10 -4.96
CA TYR A 87 11.41 9.24 -3.77
C TYR A 87 11.66 7.76 -4.10
N LEU A 88 11.04 7.23 -5.16
CA LEU A 88 11.25 5.84 -5.57
C LEU A 88 12.67 5.59 -6.06
N LYS A 89 13.27 6.54 -6.80
CA LYS A 89 14.68 6.44 -7.24
C LYS A 89 15.64 6.39 -6.07
N GLU A 90 15.47 7.28 -5.08
CA GLU A 90 16.29 7.32 -3.87
C GLU A 90 16.11 6.06 -3.02
N ASN A 91 14.87 5.62 -2.80
CA ASN A 91 14.58 4.42 -2.02
C ASN A 91 15.20 3.15 -2.63
N GLN A 92 15.15 3.00 -3.97
CA GLN A 92 15.79 1.89 -4.66
C GLN A 92 17.33 1.92 -4.55
N LYS A 93 17.91 3.11 -4.61
CA LYS A 93 19.35 3.32 -4.46
C LYS A 93 19.82 3.00 -3.04
N ASP A 94 19.12 3.48 -2.02
CA ASP A 94 19.47 3.25 -0.62
C ASP A 94 19.23 1.81 -0.21
N GLY A 95 18.13 1.22 -0.66
CA GLY A 95 17.78 -0.19 -0.42
C GLY A 95 18.59 -1.19 -1.26
N LYS A 96 19.39 -0.72 -2.23
CA LYS A 96 20.20 -1.57 -3.13
C LYS A 96 19.38 -2.66 -3.83
N TYR A 97 18.22 -2.28 -4.33
CA TYR A 97 17.37 -3.12 -5.16
C TYR A 97 16.91 -2.36 -6.39
N ILE A 98 16.38 -3.09 -7.35
CA ILE A 98 15.73 -2.54 -8.53
C ILE A 98 14.32 -3.14 -8.58
N ALA A 99 13.35 -2.29 -8.85
CA ALA A 99 11.93 -2.63 -8.88
C ALA A 99 11.33 -2.22 -10.22
N ALA A 100 10.70 -3.17 -10.89
CA ALA A 100 9.91 -2.94 -12.10
C ALA A 100 8.52 -3.60 -11.99
N PRO A 101 7.77 -3.46 -10.88
CA PRO A 101 6.52 -4.19 -10.68
C PRO A 101 5.40 -3.77 -11.65
N ASP A 102 5.36 -2.50 -12.03
CA ASP A 102 4.30 -1.96 -12.89
C ASP A 102 4.57 -2.17 -14.40
N SER A 103 5.79 -2.58 -14.75
CA SER A 103 6.19 -2.86 -16.14
C SER A 103 6.47 -4.34 -16.37
N LEU A 104 7.55 -4.86 -15.79
CA LEU A 104 7.95 -6.26 -15.96
C LEU A 104 7.33 -7.19 -14.91
N GLY A 105 6.88 -6.65 -13.78
CA GLY A 105 6.35 -7.43 -12.66
C GLY A 105 7.42 -8.14 -11.84
N VAL A 106 8.59 -7.53 -11.66
CA VAL A 106 9.72 -8.20 -11.00
C VAL A 106 10.52 -7.25 -10.09
N TYR A 107 11.07 -7.84 -9.04
CA TYR A 107 12.01 -7.23 -8.10
C TYR A 107 13.32 -7.99 -8.15
N PHE A 108 14.45 -7.29 -8.16
CA PHE A 108 15.76 -7.92 -8.06
C PHE A 108 16.74 -7.12 -7.20
N SER A 109 17.68 -7.82 -6.59
CA SER A 109 18.85 -7.23 -5.94
C SER A 109 19.77 -6.57 -6.97
N GLU A 110 20.70 -5.72 -6.49
CA GLU A 110 21.71 -5.09 -7.35
C GLU A 110 22.63 -6.07 -8.10
N ASP A 111 22.77 -7.31 -7.63
CA ASP A 111 23.55 -8.35 -8.29
C ASP A 111 22.71 -9.28 -9.20
N GLY A 112 21.42 -8.97 -9.37
CA GLY A 112 20.52 -9.62 -10.33
C GLY A 112 19.79 -10.84 -9.80
N ALA A 113 19.79 -11.10 -8.50
CA ALA A 113 18.93 -12.13 -7.92
C ALA A 113 17.49 -11.62 -7.88
N ILE A 114 16.55 -12.42 -8.39
CA ILE A 114 15.12 -12.14 -8.33
C ILE A 114 14.67 -12.37 -6.89
N THR A 115 14.05 -11.35 -6.29
CA THR A 115 13.54 -11.37 -4.91
C THR A 115 12.02 -11.34 -4.85
N GLY A 116 11.35 -11.28 -6.00
CA GLY A 116 9.91 -11.30 -6.10
C GLY A 116 9.44 -11.16 -7.54
N VAL A 117 8.31 -11.81 -7.83
CA VAL A 117 7.61 -11.75 -9.11
C VAL A 117 6.14 -11.47 -8.83
N VAL A 118 5.55 -10.53 -9.56
CA VAL A 118 4.13 -10.18 -9.47
C VAL A 118 3.32 -11.24 -10.22
N PRO A 119 2.38 -11.95 -9.58
CA PRO A 119 1.55 -12.95 -10.26
C PRO A 119 0.78 -12.35 -11.44
N GLY A 120 0.73 -13.08 -12.56
CA GLY A 120 0.06 -12.65 -13.80
C GLY A 120 0.78 -11.53 -14.56
N SER A 121 2.04 -11.23 -14.21
CA SER A 121 2.86 -10.27 -14.94
C SER A 121 3.65 -10.92 -16.09
N VAL A 122 4.30 -10.08 -16.90
CA VAL A 122 5.20 -10.54 -17.98
C VAL A 122 6.33 -11.43 -17.44
N ALA A 123 6.88 -11.10 -16.26
CA ALA A 123 7.89 -11.92 -15.61
C ALA A 123 7.35 -13.30 -15.20
N ASP A 124 6.14 -13.36 -14.64
CA ASP A 124 5.48 -14.62 -14.24
C ASP A 124 5.18 -15.49 -15.46
N ASP A 125 4.58 -14.90 -16.51
CA ASP A 125 4.29 -15.58 -17.78
C ASP A 125 5.56 -16.09 -18.48
N SER A 126 6.70 -15.44 -18.24
CA SER A 126 8.02 -15.84 -18.75
C SER A 126 8.70 -16.93 -17.90
N GLY A 127 8.07 -17.36 -16.80
CA GLY A 127 8.59 -18.38 -15.89
C GLY A 127 9.72 -17.89 -14.97
N LEU A 128 9.86 -16.57 -14.79
CA LEU A 128 10.75 -16.04 -13.77
C LEU A 128 10.18 -16.33 -12.38
N SER A 129 11.07 -16.64 -11.44
CA SER A 129 10.66 -16.90 -10.06
C SER A 129 11.66 -16.35 -9.04
N ASP A 130 11.19 -16.20 -7.80
CA ASP A 130 12.06 -15.90 -6.67
C ASP A 130 13.22 -16.91 -6.58
N GLY A 131 14.40 -16.41 -6.21
CA GLY A 131 15.65 -17.17 -6.13
C GLY A 131 16.39 -17.39 -7.45
N MET A 132 15.78 -17.09 -8.61
CA MET A 132 16.52 -17.08 -9.89
C MET A 132 17.52 -15.92 -9.95
N LYS A 133 18.51 -16.02 -10.84
CA LYS A 133 19.50 -14.96 -11.05
C LYS A 133 19.58 -14.57 -12.51
N VAL A 134 19.36 -13.30 -12.79
CA VAL A 134 19.55 -12.69 -14.09
C VAL A 134 21.04 -12.52 -14.35
N LEU A 135 21.55 -13.26 -15.33
CA LEU A 135 22.96 -13.20 -15.71
C LEU A 135 23.23 -12.15 -16.79
N ALA A 136 22.24 -11.91 -17.66
CA ALA A 136 22.34 -11.01 -18.79
C ALA A 136 20.98 -10.44 -19.20
N ILE A 137 21.01 -9.27 -19.84
CA ILE A 137 19.88 -8.57 -20.47
C ILE A 137 20.32 -8.22 -21.89
N ASN A 138 19.57 -8.64 -22.92
CA ASN A 138 19.88 -8.40 -24.34
C ASN A 138 21.35 -8.72 -24.70
N ASP A 139 21.79 -9.95 -24.36
CA ASP A 139 23.16 -10.46 -24.56
C ASP A 139 24.29 -9.71 -23.84
N ARG A 140 23.94 -8.81 -22.90
CA ARG A 140 24.91 -8.05 -22.09
C ARG A 140 24.82 -8.48 -20.64
N LYS A 141 25.98 -8.59 -19.98
CA LYS A 141 26.06 -8.92 -18.55
C LYS A 141 25.13 -7.99 -17.74
N PHE A 142 24.41 -8.58 -16.79
CA PHE A 142 23.49 -7.86 -15.91
C PHE A 142 24.18 -6.69 -15.19
N SER A 143 23.52 -5.54 -15.18
CA SER A 143 23.81 -4.36 -14.36
C SER A 143 22.53 -3.54 -14.17
N ARG A 144 22.50 -2.69 -13.14
CA ARG A 144 21.41 -1.73 -12.94
C ARG A 144 21.15 -0.87 -14.18
N GLU A 145 22.21 -0.29 -14.73
CA GLU A 145 22.16 0.54 -15.95
C GLU A 145 21.48 -0.20 -17.12
N ARG A 146 21.72 -1.52 -17.28
CA ARG A 146 21.04 -2.29 -18.32
C ARG A 146 19.58 -2.58 -18.06
N VAL A 147 19.17 -2.66 -16.81
CA VAL A 147 17.75 -2.71 -16.50
C VAL A 147 17.10 -1.37 -16.86
N ASP A 148 17.69 -0.27 -16.41
CA ASP A 148 17.15 1.08 -16.65
C ASP A 148 17.04 1.38 -18.15
N ASP A 149 18.06 1.03 -18.94
CA ASP A 149 18.04 1.14 -20.40
C ASP A 149 16.92 0.28 -21.02
N ALA A 150 16.82 -1.00 -20.62
CA ALA A 150 15.82 -1.91 -21.16
C ALA A 150 14.38 -1.50 -20.82
N LEU A 151 14.17 -0.85 -19.67
CA LEU A 151 12.87 -0.30 -19.28
C LEU A 151 12.52 0.98 -20.03
N SER A 152 13.53 1.76 -20.44
CA SER A 152 13.33 3.02 -21.17
C SER A 152 13.10 2.80 -22.68
N ASP A 153 13.62 1.71 -23.23
CA ASP A 153 13.49 1.34 -24.65
C ASP A 153 12.17 0.59 -25.00
N SER A 154 11.35 0.27 -23.99
CA SER A 154 10.10 -0.51 -24.14
C SER A 154 8.85 0.35 -24.23
#